data_AF-A0A820FHK5-F1
#
_entry.id   AF-A0A820FHK5-F1
#
_cell.length_a   1.000
_cell.length_b   1.000
_cell.length_c   1.000
_cell.angle_alpha   90.00
_cell.angle_beta   90.00
_cell.angle_gamma   90.00
#
_symmetry.space_group_name_H-M   'P 1'
#
loop_
_entity.id
_entity.type
_entity.pdbx_description
1 polymer ?
#
loop_
_entity_poly.entity_id
_entity_poly.type
_entity_poly.pdbx_seq_one_letter_code
_entity_poly.pdbx_strand_id
1 'polypeptide(L)'
;MLILFIILILLIIVASGAPSFLINALPNQNGAQFGIFVAGIVLSIAMAFLLFLVIFLIVPNKKMKFKQAWLGALFAAILLDIFLILFPLYIRRFMGSFIGLIGFVVILLTFFYYFSIIVILGAQMNAYFLERIQPLPDGLGTFLSRAVGRMPRPGQASRMNYYPSARTGPRPRPSRYY
;
A
#
# COMPACT_ATOMS: atom_id res chain seq x y z
N MET A 1 10.72 -1.58 5.21
CA MET A 1 10.34 -2.62 4.23
C MET A 1 11.07 -3.93 4.51
N LEU A 2 12.39 -3.98 4.33
CA LEU A 2 13.16 -5.23 4.45
C LEU A 2 13.06 -5.89 5.84
N ILE A 3 13.09 -5.10 6.92
CA ILE A 3 12.93 -5.62 8.30
C ILE A 3 11.55 -6.26 8.52
N LEU A 4 10.48 -5.60 8.08
CA LEU A 4 9.11 -6.15 8.17
C LEU A 4 8.99 -7.46 7.39
N PHE A 5 9.64 -7.51 6.22
CA PHE A 5 9.66 -8.70 5.38
C PHE A 5 10.41 -9.86 6.03
N ILE A 6 11.56 -9.60 6.68
CA ILE A 6 12.32 -10.61 7.43
C ILE A 6 11.49 -11.16 8.60
N ILE A 7 10.87 -10.27 9.39
CA ILE A 7 10.03 -10.66 10.53
C ILE A 7 8.86 -11.51 10.06
N LEU A 8 8.23 -11.14 8.94
CA LEU A 8 7.15 -11.93 8.39
C LEU A 8 7.61 -13.29 7.87
N ILE A 9 8.71 -13.36 7.12
CA ILE A 9 9.22 -14.65 6.65
C ILE A 9 9.46 -15.58 7.83
N LEU A 10 10.05 -15.06 8.91
CA LEU A 10 10.25 -15.82 10.14
C LEU A 10 8.91 -16.27 10.73
N LEU A 11 7.91 -15.39 10.80
CA LEU A 11 6.56 -15.71 11.27
C LEU A 11 5.88 -16.79 10.41
N ILE A 12 6.03 -16.72 9.07
CA ILE A 12 5.47 -17.71 8.14
C ILE A 12 6.11 -19.08 8.34
N ILE A 13 7.44 -19.13 8.51
CA ILE A 13 8.17 -20.39 8.75
C ILE A 13 7.72 -21.03 10.07
N VAL A 14 7.53 -20.22 11.12
CA VAL A 14 7.00 -20.70 12.40
C VAL A 14 5.54 -21.15 12.25
N ALA A 15 4.73 -20.39 11.51
CA ALA A 15 3.33 -20.69 11.29
C ALA A 15 3.12 -21.93 10.39
N SER A 16 4.01 -22.22 9.43
CA SER A 16 3.89 -23.38 8.56
C SER A 16 4.05 -24.70 9.32
N GLY A 17 4.67 -24.68 10.50
CA GLY A 17 4.72 -25.82 11.41
C GLY A 17 3.44 -25.99 12.24
N ALA A 18 2.61 -24.96 12.38
CA ALA A 18 1.40 -25.00 13.22
C ALA A 18 0.37 -26.06 12.78
N PRO A 19 0.06 -26.25 11.49
CA PRO A 19 -0.87 -27.28 11.04
C PRO A 19 -0.45 -28.67 11.51
N SER A 20 0.83 -29.05 11.38
CA SER A 20 1.39 -30.34 11.82
C SER A 20 1.13 -30.66 13.29
N PHE A 21 1.19 -29.67 14.18
CA PHE A 21 0.95 -29.87 15.62
C PHE A 21 -0.52 -30.14 15.95
N LEU A 22 -1.46 -29.50 15.26
CA LEU A 22 -2.89 -29.74 15.47
C LEU A 22 -3.31 -31.15 15.07
N ILE A 23 -2.67 -31.74 14.05
CA ILE A 23 -3.14 -33.00 13.46
C ILE A 23 -2.53 -34.23 14.18
N ASN A 24 -1.31 -34.12 14.73
CA ASN A 24 -0.74 -35.18 15.58
C ASN A 24 -1.57 -35.44 16.85
N ALA A 25 -2.47 -34.51 17.21
CA ALA A 25 -3.42 -34.67 18.30
C ALA A 25 -4.76 -35.32 17.88
N LEU A 26 -5.04 -35.50 16.58
CA LEU A 26 -6.29 -36.10 16.10
C LEU A 26 -6.12 -37.57 15.68
N PRO A 27 -6.97 -38.48 16.19
CA PRO A 27 -6.83 -39.93 15.99
C PRO A 27 -7.25 -40.46 14.60
N ASN A 28 -7.84 -39.65 13.71
CA ASN A 28 -8.43 -40.13 12.45
C ASN A 28 -7.83 -39.41 11.22
N GLN A 29 -6.97 -40.11 10.48
CA GLN A 29 -6.05 -39.53 9.49
C GLN A 29 -6.57 -39.60 8.04
N ASN A 30 -7.65 -40.38 7.79
CA ASN A 30 -8.05 -40.82 6.44
C ASN A 30 -8.84 -39.78 5.61
N GLY A 31 -9.06 -38.57 6.13
CA GLY A 31 -9.57 -37.41 5.39
C GLY A 31 -8.85 -36.10 5.74
N ALA A 32 -7.86 -36.17 6.64
CA ALA A 32 -7.16 -35.00 7.15
C ALA A 32 -6.29 -34.34 6.06
N GLN A 33 -5.74 -35.12 5.12
CA GLN A 33 -4.79 -34.62 4.11
C GLN A 33 -5.33 -33.48 3.24
N PHE A 34 -6.57 -33.57 2.77
CA PHE A 34 -7.19 -32.48 2.02
C PHE A 34 -7.45 -31.25 2.90
N GLY A 35 -7.92 -31.46 4.13
CA GLY A 35 -8.10 -30.40 5.11
C GLY A 35 -6.80 -29.67 5.47
N ILE A 36 -5.68 -30.41 5.56
CA ILE A 36 -4.34 -29.87 5.83
C ILE A 36 -3.87 -29.00 4.68
N PHE A 37 -4.04 -29.47 3.45
CA PHE A 37 -3.67 -28.70 2.26
C PHE A 37 -4.44 -27.37 2.19
N VAL A 38 -5.75 -27.42 2.36
CA VAL A 38 -6.60 -26.22 2.37
C VAL A 38 -6.25 -25.29 3.53
N ALA A 39 -6.06 -25.83 4.74
CA ALA A 39 -5.68 -25.05 5.91
C ALA A 39 -4.31 -24.35 5.72
N GLY A 40 -3.36 -25.03 5.09
CA GLY A 40 -2.05 -24.46 4.76
C GLY A 40 -2.16 -23.27 3.79
N ILE A 41 -2.97 -23.39 2.73
CA ILE A 41 -3.22 -22.29 1.78
C ILE A 41 -3.89 -21.12 2.48
N VAL A 42 -4.95 -21.38 3.26
CA VAL A 42 -5.67 -20.33 4.00
C VAL A 42 -4.74 -19.62 4.97
N LEU A 43 -3.87 -20.35 5.67
CA LEU A 43 -2.90 -19.77 6.59
C LEU A 43 -1.83 -18.95 5.86
N SER A 44 -1.33 -19.42 4.71
CA SER A 44 -0.39 -18.67 3.86
C SER A 44 -0.98 -17.32 3.44
N ILE A 45 -2.19 -17.35 2.89
CA ILE A 45 -2.90 -16.14 2.45
C ILE A 45 -3.19 -15.23 3.64
N ALA A 46 -3.59 -15.77 4.80
CA ALA A 46 -3.87 -14.98 6.00
C ALA A 46 -2.60 -14.26 6.51
N MET A 47 -1.45 -14.93 6.49
CA MET A 47 -0.18 -14.32 6.90
C MET A 47 0.30 -13.27 5.89
N ALA A 48 0.21 -13.57 4.59
CA ALA A 48 0.52 -12.60 3.53
C ALA A 48 -0.41 -11.38 3.61
N PHE A 49 -1.70 -11.59 3.87
CA PHE A 49 -2.67 -10.53 4.09
C PHE A 49 -2.26 -9.65 5.28
N LEU A 50 -1.91 -10.25 6.41
CA LEU A 50 -1.46 -9.52 7.59
C LEU A 50 -0.20 -8.68 7.29
N LEU A 51 0.75 -9.22 6.52
CA LEU A 51 1.91 -8.45 6.07
C LEU A 51 1.48 -7.22 5.29
N PHE A 52 0.73 -7.40 4.21
CA PHE A 52 0.39 -6.29 3.33
C PHE A 52 -0.49 -5.27 4.05
N LEU A 53 -1.35 -5.72 4.95
CA LEU A 53 -2.14 -4.84 5.80
C LEU A 53 -1.21 -3.95 6.66
N VAL A 54 -0.23 -4.55 7.35
CA VAL A 54 0.75 -3.81 8.16
C VAL A 54 1.60 -2.87 7.30
N ILE A 55 2.04 -3.32 6.12
CA ILE A 55 2.77 -2.50 5.14
C ILE A 55 1.93 -1.27 4.77
N PHE A 56 0.67 -1.46 4.36
CA PHE A 56 -0.20 -0.36 3.93
C PHE A 56 -0.67 0.53 5.08
N LEU A 57 -0.55 0.10 6.34
CA LEU A 57 -0.86 0.94 7.50
C LEU A 57 0.34 1.75 7.99
N ILE A 58 1.54 1.15 8.01
CA ILE A 58 2.73 1.77 8.61
C ILE A 58 3.46 2.66 7.60
N VAL A 59 3.47 2.28 6.33
CA VAL A 59 4.37 2.86 5.32
C VAL A 59 3.84 4.18 4.77
N PRO A 60 2.53 4.32 4.49
CA PRO A 60 2.01 5.62 4.07
C PRO A 60 2.13 6.62 5.21
N ASN A 61 2.64 7.82 4.93
CA ASN A 61 2.69 8.93 5.88
C ASN A 61 1.29 9.58 6.12
N LYS A 62 0.24 8.99 5.56
CA LYS A 62 -1.15 9.43 5.70
C LYS A 62 -1.89 8.41 6.56
N LYS A 63 -2.67 8.89 7.54
CA LYS A 63 -3.47 8.03 8.44
C LYS A 63 -4.55 7.28 7.64
N MET A 64 -4.23 6.08 7.19
CA MET A 64 -5.15 5.18 6.51
C MET A 64 -5.89 4.34 7.56
N LYS A 65 -7.22 4.23 7.44
CA LYS A 65 -8.00 3.35 8.35
C LYS A 65 -7.83 1.89 7.92
N PHE A 66 -7.88 0.94 8.86
CA PHE A 66 -7.87 -0.51 8.55
C PHE A 66 -8.90 -0.90 7.47
N LYS A 67 -10.10 -0.33 7.53
CA LYS A 67 -11.16 -0.53 6.52
C LYS A 67 -10.83 0.01 5.12
N GLN A 68 -9.78 0.83 4.98
CA GLN A 68 -9.33 1.39 3.71
C GLN A 68 -8.14 0.61 3.10
N ALA A 69 -7.47 -0.25 3.88
CA ALA A 69 -6.29 -0.97 3.43
C ALA A 69 -6.54 -2.46 3.12
N TRP A 70 -7.63 -3.05 3.65
CA TRP A 70 -7.86 -4.50 3.59
C TRP A 70 -8.04 -5.03 2.16
N LEU A 71 -8.74 -4.31 1.27
CA LEU A 71 -9.05 -4.83 -0.06
C LEU A 71 -7.79 -5.02 -0.91
N GLY A 72 -6.91 -4.01 -0.92
CA GLY A 72 -5.60 -4.08 -1.57
C GLY A 72 -4.64 -5.03 -0.87
N ALA A 73 -4.72 -5.17 0.46
CA ALA A 73 -3.92 -6.16 1.19
C ALA A 73 -4.29 -7.59 0.81
N LEU A 74 -5.59 -7.89 0.66
CA LEU A 74 -6.08 -9.20 0.25
C LEU A 74 -5.67 -9.51 -1.19
N PHE A 75 -5.83 -8.53 -2.08
CA PHE A 75 -5.40 -8.66 -3.47
C PHE A 75 -3.90 -8.92 -3.58
N ALA A 76 -3.07 -8.13 -2.88
CA ALA A 76 -1.63 -8.30 -2.87
C ALA A 76 -1.21 -9.65 -2.26
N ALA A 77 -1.91 -10.12 -1.22
CA ALA A 77 -1.64 -11.43 -0.60
C ALA A 77 -1.84 -12.58 -1.60
N ILE A 78 -2.94 -12.56 -2.35
CA ILE A 78 -3.23 -13.57 -3.37
C ILE A 78 -2.17 -13.52 -4.48
N LEU A 79 -1.82 -12.33 -4.95
CA LEU A 79 -0.78 -12.16 -5.97
C LEU A 79 0.59 -12.64 -5.48
N LEU A 80 0.93 -12.40 -4.21
CA LEU A 80 2.17 -12.87 -3.61
C LEU A 80 2.21 -14.39 -3.56
N ASP A 81 1.13 -15.06 -3.16
CA ASP A 81 1.08 -16.52 -3.08
C ASP A 81 1.25 -17.15 -4.48
N ILE A 82 0.55 -16.62 -5.49
CA ILE A 82 0.74 -17.02 -6.90
C ILE A 82 2.18 -16.81 -7.34
N PHE A 83 2.77 -15.66 -6.99
CA PHE A 83 4.16 -15.34 -7.32
C PHE A 83 5.15 -16.31 -6.64
N LEU A 84 4.94 -16.66 -5.38
CA LEU A 84 5.79 -17.61 -4.65
C LEU A 84 5.71 -19.03 -5.24
N ILE A 85 4.59 -19.41 -5.86
CA ILE A 85 4.45 -20.67 -6.59
C ILE A 85 5.17 -20.60 -7.95
N LEU A 86 5.04 -19.49 -8.68
CA LEU A 86 5.61 -19.32 -10.03
C LEU A 86 7.12 -19.07 -10.01
N PHE A 87 7.65 -18.42 -8.98
CA PHE A 87 9.03 -17.97 -8.94
C PHE A 87 10.06 -19.12 -8.94
N PRO A 88 9.89 -20.21 -8.16
CA PRO A 88 10.77 -21.38 -8.27
C PRO A 88 10.74 -22.04 -9.66
N LEU A 89 9.57 -22.04 -10.32
CA LEU A 89 9.44 -22.55 -11.69
C LEU A 89 10.23 -21.70 -12.68
N TYR A 90 10.21 -20.36 -12.52
CA TYR A 90 11.06 -19.45 -13.29
C TYR A 90 12.54 -19.76 -13.11
N ILE A 91 13.01 -19.91 -11.86
CA ILE A 91 14.42 -20.25 -11.59
C ILE A 91 14.80 -21.56 -12.28
N ARG A 92 13.97 -22.61 -12.09
CA ARG A 92 14.24 -23.93 -12.66
C ARG A 92 14.29 -23.92 -14.18
N ARG A 93 13.45 -23.12 -14.85
CA ARG A 93 13.35 -23.10 -16.31
C ARG A 93 14.38 -22.18 -16.97
N PHE A 94 14.67 -21.02 -16.38
CA PHE A 94 15.44 -19.96 -17.03
C PHE A 94 16.81 -19.71 -16.40
N MET A 95 16.98 -20.00 -15.11
CA MET A 95 18.21 -19.68 -14.38
C MET A 95 19.16 -20.87 -14.18
N GLY A 96 18.81 -22.06 -14.66
CA GLY A 96 19.61 -23.29 -14.46
C GLY A 96 21.02 -23.26 -15.04
N SER A 97 21.29 -22.43 -16.05
CA SER A 97 22.62 -22.27 -16.67
C SER A 97 23.47 -21.18 -16.02
N PHE A 98 22.89 -20.33 -15.16
CA PHE A 98 23.59 -19.22 -14.52
C PHE A 98 24.18 -19.69 -13.19
N ILE A 99 25.43 -20.12 -13.21
CA ILE A 99 26.12 -20.65 -12.02
C ILE A 99 26.91 -19.52 -11.34
N GLY A 100 26.73 -19.35 -10.02
CA GLY A 100 27.52 -18.46 -9.18
C GLY A 100 26.82 -17.17 -8.73
N LEU A 101 27.61 -16.22 -8.22
CA LEU A 101 27.13 -14.99 -7.56
C LEU A 101 26.25 -14.11 -8.46
N ILE A 102 26.56 -14.08 -9.77
CA ILE A 102 25.80 -13.30 -10.76
C ILE A 102 24.36 -13.82 -10.89
N GLY A 103 24.19 -15.15 -10.95
CA GLY A 103 22.87 -15.77 -10.98
C GLY A 103 22.07 -15.44 -9.72
N PHE A 104 22.70 -15.49 -8.55
CA PHE A 104 22.06 -15.12 -7.28
C PHE A 104 21.58 -13.66 -7.26
N VAL A 105 22.43 -12.72 -7.69
CA VAL A 105 22.05 -11.29 -7.75
C VAL A 105 20.88 -11.08 -8.69
N VAL A 106 20.89 -11.68 -9.88
CA VAL A 106 19.79 -11.57 -10.86
C VAL A 106 18.49 -12.18 -10.31
N ILE A 107 18.57 -13.33 -9.65
CA ILE A 107 17.42 -13.97 -9.00
C ILE A 107 16.83 -13.05 -7.94
N LEU A 108 17.65 -12.48 -7.06
CA LEU A 108 17.19 -11.54 -6.04
C LEU A 108 16.58 -10.26 -6.63
N LEU A 109 17.23 -9.67 -7.63
CA LEU A 109 16.71 -8.48 -8.31
C LEU A 109 15.35 -8.77 -8.95
N THR A 110 15.22 -9.91 -9.63
CA THR A 110 13.95 -10.35 -10.23
C THR A 110 12.89 -10.54 -9.16
N PHE A 111 13.25 -11.15 -8.02
CA PHE A 111 12.33 -11.36 -6.91
C PHE A 111 11.77 -10.03 -6.38
N PHE A 112 12.67 -9.10 -6.03
CA PHE A 112 12.27 -7.82 -5.47
C PHE A 112 11.57 -6.92 -6.49
N TYR A 113 11.90 -7.05 -7.78
CA TYR A 113 11.20 -6.36 -8.87
C TYR A 113 9.73 -6.75 -8.91
N TYR A 114 9.41 -8.05 -9.02
CA TYR A 114 8.02 -8.50 -9.04
C TYR A 114 7.32 -8.27 -7.71
N PHE A 115 8.01 -8.45 -6.59
CA PHE A 115 7.47 -8.11 -5.27
C PHE A 115 7.03 -6.63 -5.21
N SER A 116 7.84 -5.71 -5.72
CA SER A 116 7.51 -4.28 -5.74
C SER A 116 6.28 -3.99 -6.61
N ILE A 117 6.15 -4.67 -7.75
CA ILE A 117 4.96 -4.56 -8.61
C ILE A 117 3.71 -5.00 -7.85
N ILE A 118 3.76 -6.11 -7.13
CA ILE A 118 2.62 -6.61 -6.34
C ILE A 118 2.21 -5.60 -5.27
N VAL A 119 3.18 -5.00 -4.56
CA VAL A 119 2.92 -3.95 -3.56
C VAL A 119 2.22 -2.75 -4.22
N ILE A 120 2.72 -2.29 -5.36
CA ILE A 120 2.16 -1.14 -6.09
C ILE A 120 0.74 -1.44 -6.57
N LEU A 121 0.50 -2.63 -7.13
CA LEU A 121 -0.83 -3.05 -7.57
C LEU A 121 -1.83 -3.12 -6.39
N GLY A 122 -1.41 -3.66 -5.25
CA GLY A 122 -2.22 -3.66 -4.03
C GLY A 122 -2.55 -2.25 -3.53
N ALA A 123 -1.57 -1.34 -3.57
CA ALA A 123 -1.78 0.06 -3.21
C ALA A 123 -2.73 0.77 -4.20
N GLN A 124 -2.61 0.49 -5.50
CA GLN A 124 -3.50 1.03 -6.52
C GLN A 124 -4.94 0.56 -6.33
N MET A 125 -5.14 -0.71 -5.96
CA MET A 125 -6.46 -1.24 -5.58
C MET A 125 -7.05 -0.49 -4.39
N ASN A 126 -6.24 -0.23 -3.34
CA ASN A 126 -6.70 0.58 -2.21
C ASN A 126 -7.07 2.01 -2.62
N ALA A 127 -6.26 2.65 -3.45
CA ALA A 127 -6.50 4.02 -3.91
C ALA A 127 -7.78 4.14 -4.76
N TYR A 128 -8.00 3.18 -5.68
CA TYR A 128 -9.15 3.17 -6.57
C TYR A 128 -10.47 2.90 -5.84
N PHE A 129 -10.52 1.89 -4.97
CA PHE A 129 -11.79 1.45 -4.35
C PHE A 129 -12.12 2.19 -3.05
N LEU A 130 -11.11 2.49 -2.21
CA LEU A 130 -11.34 2.88 -0.80
C LEU A 130 -10.98 4.34 -0.53
N GLU A 131 -10.03 4.91 -1.25
CA GLU A 131 -9.58 6.27 -1.00
C GLU A 131 -10.33 7.32 -1.83
N ARG A 132 -11.07 6.91 -2.89
CA ARG A 132 -11.74 7.81 -3.85
C ARG A 132 -10.91 9.07 -4.07
N ILE A 133 -9.60 8.91 -4.23
CA ILE A 133 -8.75 10.02 -4.63
C ILE A 133 -9.22 10.27 -6.05
N GLN A 134 -10.15 11.23 -6.20
CA GLN A 134 -10.49 11.77 -7.49
C GLN A 134 -9.14 12.15 -8.10
N PRO A 135 -8.75 11.56 -9.24
CA PRO A 135 -7.55 11.98 -9.94
C PRO A 135 -7.79 13.41 -10.41
N LEU A 136 -7.54 14.37 -9.53
CA LEU A 136 -7.89 15.78 -9.65
C LEU A 136 -9.43 16.00 -9.81
N PRO A 137 -10.11 16.73 -8.90
CA PRO A 137 -11.53 17.10 -9.05
C PRO A 137 -11.90 17.83 -10.36
N ASP A 138 -10.90 18.25 -11.12
CA ASP A 138 -10.96 19.19 -12.21
C ASP A 138 -9.87 18.76 -13.22
N GLY A 139 -10.12 18.65 -14.53
CA GLY A 139 -9.05 18.26 -15.47
C GLY A 139 -7.83 19.18 -15.37
N LEU A 140 -6.65 18.75 -15.84
CA LEU A 140 -5.43 19.59 -15.85
C LEU A 140 -5.71 21.01 -16.39
N GLY A 141 -6.55 21.11 -17.43
CA GLY A 141 -7.01 22.39 -18.00
C GLY A 141 -7.82 23.26 -17.02
N THR A 142 -8.64 22.67 -16.15
CA THR A 142 -9.42 23.39 -15.14
C THR A 142 -8.55 23.85 -13.97
N PHE A 143 -7.56 23.06 -13.57
CA PHE A 143 -6.52 23.49 -12.63
C PHE A 143 -5.69 24.65 -13.17
N LEU A 144 -5.24 24.55 -14.42
CA LEU A 144 -4.50 25.62 -15.10
C LEU A 144 -5.37 26.88 -15.24
N SER A 145 -6.65 26.73 -15.58
CA SER A 145 -7.59 27.86 -15.67
C SER A 145 -7.77 28.59 -14.33
N ARG A 146 -7.85 27.85 -13.21
CA ARG A 146 -7.90 28.48 -11.87
C ARG A 146 -6.56 29.07 -11.43
N ALA A 147 -5.44 28.41 -11.75
CA ALA A 147 -4.11 28.89 -11.42
C ALA A 147 -3.77 30.18 -12.17
N VAL A 148 -4.04 30.20 -13.49
CA VAL A 148 -3.87 31.38 -14.35
C VAL A 148 -4.88 32.47 -13.99
N GLY A 149 -6.13 32.11 -13.66
CA GLY A 149 -7.15 33.05 -13.23
C GLY A 149 -6.85 33.75 -11.90
N ARG A 150 -5.97 33.19 -11.06
CA ARG A 150 -5.52 33.80 -9.79
C ARG A 150 -4.26 34.66 -9.93
N MET A 151 -3.60 34.67 -11.10
CA MET A 151 -2.47 35.57 -11.30
C MET A 151 -2.98 37.00 -11.51
N PRO A 152 -2.46 37.99 -10.77
CA PRO A 152 -2.76 39.39 -11.03
C PRO A 152 -2.39 39.71 -12.49
N ARG A 153 -3.38 40.12 -13.29
CA ARG A 153 -3.14 40.48 -14.70
C ARG A 153 -2.03 41.53 -14.76
N PRO A 154 -1.02 41.39 -15.63
CA PRO A 154 0.02 42.41 -15.81
C PRO A 154 -0.66 43.74 -16.17
N GLY A 155 -0.63 44.68 -15.22
CA GLY A 155 -1.35 45.96 -15.29
C GLY A 155 -2.27 46.28 -14.09
N GLN A 156 -2.66 45.30 -13.26
CA GLN A 156 -3.46 45.55 -12.05
C GLN A 156 -2.61 45.84 -10.80
N ALA A 157 -1.40 45.28 -10.71
CA ALA A 157 -0.48 45.53 -9.59
C ALA A 157 -0.09 47.02 -9.47
N SER A 158 -0.04 47.76 -10.59
CA SER A 158 0.26 49.20 -10.61
C SER A 158 -0.92 50.07 -10.15
N ARG A 159 -2.16 49.56 -10.13
CA ARG A 159 -3.34 50.31 -9.66
C ARG A 159 -3.62 50.13 -8.16
N MET A 160 -3.02 49.12 -7.51
CA MET A 160 -3.24 48.85 -6.09
C MET A 160 -2.45 49.78 -5.16
N ASN A 161 -1.50 50.55 -5.70
CA ASN A 161 -0.74 51.59 -4.98
C ASN A 161 -1.45 52.95 -4.90
N TYR A 162 -2.73 53.07 -5.29
CA TYR A 162 -3.46 54.35 -5.27
C TYR A 162 -4.57 54.44 -4.21
N TYR A 163 -4.54 53.60 -3.17
CA TYR A 163 -5.32 53.84 -1.95
C TYR A 163 -4.40 54.39 -0.87
N PRO A 164 -4.43 55.71 -0.61
CA PRO A 164 -3.89 56.22 0.63
C PRO A 164 -4.74 55.64 1.75
N SER A 165 -4.10 55.04 2.74
CA SER A 165 -4.71 54.49 3.95
C SER A 165 -5.60 55.53 4.65
N ALA A 166 -6.87 55.57 4.27
CA ALA A 166 -7.83 56.52 4.81
C ALA A 166 -8.43 55.94 6.09
N ARG A 167 -7.99 56.52 7.21
CA ARG A 167 -8.68 56.66 8.51
C ARG A 167 -9.30 55.38 9.10
N THR A 168 -8.56 54.79 10.03
CA THR A 168 -9.16 54.10 11.19
C THR A 168 -10.07 55.09 11.94
N GLY A 169 -11.38 54.98 11.73
CA GLY A 169 -12.38 55.67 12.56
C GLY A 169 -12.41 55.10 14.00
N PRO A 170 -12.90 55.85 14.99
CA PRO A 170 -12.89 55.41 16.39
C PRO A 170 -13.79 54.18 16.59
N ARG A 171 -13.28 53.16 17.27
CA ARG A 171 -14.04 51.96 17.65
C ARG A 171 -15.18 52.35 18.61
N PRO A 172 -16.44 51.93 18.39
CA PRO A 172 -17.51 52.16 19.36
C PRO A 172 -17.27 51.31 20.62
N ARG A 173 -17.45 51.92 21.80
CA ARG A 173 -17.30 51.28 23.11
C ARG A 173 -18.39 50.23 23.34
N PRO A 174 -18.11 49.09 24.00
CA PRO A 174 -19.15 48.15 24.38
C PRO A 174 -20.03 48.75 25.47
N SER A 175 -21.34 48.82 25.21
CA SER A 175 -22.36 49.21 26.16
C SER A 175 -22.52 48.10 27.20
N ARG A 176 -22.22 48.43 28.46
CA ARG A 176 -22.41 47.57 29.62
C ARG A 176 -23.85 47.81 30.11
N TYR A 177 -24.72 46.82 29.95
CA TYR A 177 -25.99 46.76 30.66
C TYR A 177 -25.97 45.58 31.63
N TYR A 178 -26.52 45.86 32.81
CA TYR A 178 -26.56 45.08 34.04
C TYR A 178 -27.35 43.78 33.90
#